data_AF-B2B2R4-F1
#
_entry.id   AF-B2B2R4-F1
#
_cell.length_a   1.000
_cell.length_b   1.000
_cell.length_c   1.000
_cell.angle_alpha   90.00
_cell.angle_beta   90.00
_cell.angle_gamma   90.00
#
_symmetry.space_group_name_H-M   'P 1'
#
loop_
_entity.id
_entity.type
_entity.pdbx_description
1 polymer ?
#
loop_
_entity_poly.entity_id
_entity_poly.type
_entity_poly.pdbx_seq_one_letter_code
_entity_poly.pdbx_strand_id
1 'polypeptide(L)'
;MMFKPSTVLYAVLGLATFGNAAAVPAEDTTAAAPLEKRVWLSNFDMQALCRQQVHNAASAIRKGNKCQDWRCIYNNVEYHANMALYCSDKHGTQAYAACGGGTVWDWQCHDRN
;
A
#
# COMPACT_ATOMS: atom_id res chain seq x y z
N MET A 1 33.23 -8.65 36.73
CA MET A 1 32.78 -9.98 36.28
C MET A 1 32.03 -10.63 37.42
N MET A 2 30.74 -10.93 37.25
CA MET A 2 29.99 -11.79 38.18
C MET A 2 28.86 -12.44 37.38
N PHE A 3 29.15 -13.63 36.85
CA PHE A 3 28.16 -14.47 36.16
C PHE A 3 27.28 -15.13 37.23
N LYS A 4 25.98 -14.84 37.19
CA LYS A 4 24.98 -15.48 38.06
C LYS A 4 24.32 -16.65 37.31
N PRO A 5 24.10 -17.79 37.98
CA PRO A 5 23.61 -19.01 37.35
C PRO A 5 22.08 -19.02 37.24
N SER A 6 21.54 -19.45 36.10
CA SER A 6 20.11 -19.75 35.93
C SER A 6 19.90 -21.26 35.97
N THR A 7 19.39 -21.71 37.12
CA THR A 7 19.05 -23.09 37.45
C THR A 7 17.65 -23.42 36.90
N VAL A 8 17.63 -24.38 35.97
CA VAL A 8 16.72 -25.56 35.83
C VAL A 8 15.23 -25.42 36.22
N LEU A 9 14.30 -25.79 35.32
CA LEU A 9 13.39 -26.95 35.46
C LEU A 9 12.18 -26.91 34.50
N TYR A 10 12.09 -28.03 33.76
CA TYR A 10 10.98 -28.64 33.03
C TYR A 10 9.57 -28.44 33.58
N ALA A 11 8.57 -28.37 32.68
CA ALA A 11 7.33 -29.16 32.80
C ALA A 11 6.61 -29.27 31.43
N VAL A 12 6.60 -30.49 30.90
CA VAL A 12 5.63 -30.96 29.90
C VAL A 12 4.33 -31.26 30.63
N LEU A 13 3.17 -30.88 30.08
CA LEU A 13 1.88 -31.62 30.08
C LEU A 13 0.71 -30.66 29.84
N GLY A 14 -0.19 -31.03 28.91
CA GLY A 14 -1.49 -30.37 28.79
C GLY A 14 -2.19 -30.62 27.46
N LEU A 15 -2.59 -31.86 27.21
CA LEU A 15 -3.51 -32.22 26.13
C LEU A 15 -4.96 -31.82 26.51
N ALA A 16 -5.67 -31.22 25.55
CA ALA A 16 -7.13 -31.24 25.33
C ALA A 16 -8.07 -30.69 26.42
N THR A 17 -8.83 -29.63 26.06
CA THR A 17 -10.30 -29.60 26.23
C THR A 17 -10.95 -28.66 25.20
N PHE A 18 -11.98 -29.18 24.54
CA PHE A 18 -12.91 -28.46 23.68
C PHE A 18 -13.75 -27.45 24.49
N GLY A 19 -14.14 -26.36 23.84
CA GLY A 19 -15.31 -25.56 24.21
C GLY A 19 -15.06 -24.42 25.19
N ASN A 20 -15.08 -23.19 24.68
CA ASN A 20 -16.14 -22.22 24.97
C ASN A 20 -15.80 -20.89 24.29
N ALA A 21 -16.65 -20.49 23.34
CA ALA A 21 -16.65 -19.15 22.79
C ALA A 21 -17.05 -18.15 23.89
N ALA A 22 -16.06 -17.58 24.57
CA ALA A 22 -16.25 -16.34 25.32
C ALA A 22 -15.91 -15.20 24.36
N ALA A 23 -16.95 -14.58 23.81
CA ALA A 23 -16.83 -13.34 23.05
C ALA A 23 -16.21 -12.27 23.96
N VAL A 24 -14.92 -11.99 23.74
CA VAL A 24 -14.27 -10.79 24.26
C VAL A 24 -14.91 -9.61 23.55
N PRO A 25 -15.49 -8.62 24.25
CA PRO A 25 -15.85 -7.38 23.59
C PRO A 25 -14.56 -6.75 23.09
N ALA A 26 -14.42 -6.68 21.76
CA ALA A 26 -13.38 -5.88 21.16
C ALA A 26 -13.64 -4.44 21.57
N GLU A 27 -12.81 -3.92 22.47
CA GLU A 27 -12.73 -2.48 22.72
C GLU A 27 -12.31 -1.85 21.39
N ASP A 28 -13.32 -1.35 20.66
CA ASP A 28 -13.18 -0.57 19.45
C ASP A 28 -12.60 0.79 19.85
N THR A 29 -11.35 0.79 20.26
CA THR A 29 -10.52 1.99 20.35
C THR A 29 -10.15 2.33 18.93
N THR A 30 -11.12 2.85 18.17
CA THR A 30 -10.87 3.62 16.96
C THR A 30 -10.20 4.90 17.40
N ALA A 31 -8.91 4.79 17.77
CA ALA A 31 -8.00 5.91 17.79
C ALA A 31 -8.07 6.50 16.38
N ALA A 32 -8.81 7.61 16.25
CA ALA A 32 -8.85 8.38 15.03
C ALA A 32 -7.39 8.75 14.72
N ALA A 33 -6.79 8.04 13.77
CA ALA A 33 -5.45 8.33 13.31
C ALA A 33 -5.42 9.82 12.94
N PRO A 34 -4.44 10.59 13.43
CA PRO A 34 -4.35 12.01 13.09
C PRO A 34 -4.39 12.13 11.57
N LEU A 35 -5.27 13.01 11.06
CA LEU A 35 -5.32 13.35 9.65
C LEU A 35 -4.02 14.11 9.33
N GLU A 36 -2.97 13.37 9.00
CA GLU A 36 -1.70 13.94 8.55
C GLU A 36 -1.96 14.85 7.34
N LYS A 37 -1.27 15.99 7.32
CA LYS A 37 -1.48 17.04 6.32
C LYS A 37 -0.94 16.54 4.98
N ARG A 38 -1.84 16.11 4.11
CA ARG A 38 -1.48 15.63 2.76
C ARG A 38 -0.90 16.77 1.92
N VAL A 39 0.41 16.75 1.68
CA VAL A 39 1.08 17.70 0.80
C VAL A 39 0.98 17.22 -0.64
N TRP A 40 0.50 18.06 -1.57
CA TRP A 40 0.54 17.76 -3.00
C TRP A 40 2.00 17.83 -3.50
N LEU A 41 2.44 16.80 -4.22
CA LEU A 41 3.81 16.70 -4.74
C LEU A 41 3.86 16.93 -6.26
N SER A 42 3.03 16.22 -7.02
CA SER A 42 2.99 16.36 -8.49
C SER A 42 1.75 15.71 -9.10
N ASN A 43 1.43 16.08 -10.34
CA ASN A 43 0.51 15.32 -11.18
C ASN A 43 1.16 14.04 -11.73
N PHE A 44 0.35 13.06 -12.13
CA PHE A 44 0.81 11.87 -12.82
C PHE A 44 1.11 12.13 -14.30
N ASP A 45 2.19 11.49 -14.77
CA ASP A 45 2.40 11.24 -16.18
C ASP A 45 2.22 9.75 -16.40
N MET A 46 1.03 9.36 -16.89
CA MET A 46 0.70 7.95 -17.13
C MET A 46 1.61 7.31 -18.18
N GLN A 47 2.07 8.09 -19.15
CA GLN A 47 2.95 7.60 -20.20
C GLN A 47 4.36 7.36 -19.63
N ALA A 48 4.86 8.24 -18.76
CA ALA A 48 6.11 8.00 -18.04
C ALA A 48 6.01 6.79 -17.11
N LEU A 49 4.91 6.64 -16.37
CA LEU A 49 4.65 5.47 -15.52
C LEU A 49 4.75 4.17 -16.32
N CYS A 50 4.04 4.07 -17.45
CA CYS A 50 4.06 2.83 -18.24
C CYS A 50 5.45 2.51 -18.79
N ARG A 51 6.21 3.55 -19.16
CA ARG A 51 7.59 3.41 -19.62
C ARG A 51 8.54 2.90 -18.54
N GLN A 52 8.35 3.39 -17.31
CA GLN A 52 9.14 2.98 -16.14
C GLN A 52 8.76 1.58 -15.65
N GLN A 53 7.47 1.28 -15.57
CA GLN A 53 6.97 0.04 -14.97
C GLN A 53 7.13 -1.18 -15.89
N VAL A 54 6.87 -1.01 -17.19
CA VAL A 54 6.78 -2.14 -18.13
C VAL A 54 7.98 -2.16 -19.07
N HIS A 55 8.11 -1.13 -19.92
CA HIS A 55 9.17 -1.04 -20.92
C HIS A 55 9.17 0.37 -21.53
N ASN A 56 10.31 0.90 -21.96
CA ASN A 56 10.40 2.26 -22.53
C ASN A 56 9.51 2.50 -23.78
N ALA A 57 9.07 1.43 -24.45
CA ALA A 57 8.14 1.49 -25.59
C ALA A 57 6.68 1.21 -25.22
N ALA A 58 6.35 1.08 -23.93
CA ALA A 58 4.99 0.87 -23.46
C ALA A 58 4.16 2.16 -23.59
N SER A 59 2.87 2.00 -23.86
CA SER A 59 1.91 3.11 -24.00
C SER A 59 0.86 3.07 -22.91
N ALA A 60 0.48 4.25 -22.41
CA ALA A 60 -0.65 4.38 -21.50
C ALA A 60 -1.97 4.41 -22.28
N ILE A 61 -2.91 3.60 -21.84
CA ILE A 61 -4.27 3.58 -22.37
C ILE A 61 -5.30 3.58 -21.24
N ARG A 62 -6.49 4.07 -21.55
CA ARG A 62 -7.62 4.13 -20.62
C ARG A 62 -8.73 3.22 -21.11
N LYS A 63 -9.18 2.30 -20.27
CA LYS A 63 -10.25 1.32 -20.60
C LYS A 63 -11.63 1.69 -20.04
N GLY A 64 -11.75 2.83 -19.35
CA GLY A 64 -13.00 3.25 -18.74
C GLY A 64 -12.94 4.66 -18.17
N ASN A 65 -13.83 4.95 -17.23
CA ASN A 65 -14.06 6.28 -16.67
C ASN A 65 -13.75 6.36 -15.17
N LYS A 66 -13.08 5.36 -14.61
CA LYS A 66 -12.58 5.36 -13.24
C LYS A 66 -11.08 5.57 -13.22
N CYS A 67 -10.58 6.12 -12.11
CA CYS A 67 -9.15 6.34 -11.92
C CYS A 67 -8.32 5.05 -12.07
N GLN A 68 -8.89 3.90 -11.69
CA GLN A 68 -8.23 2.60 -11.77
C GLN A 68 -8.29 1.96 -13.17
N ASP A 69 -8.86 2.63 -14.18
CA ASP A 69 -9.03 2.08 -15.54
C ASP A 69 -7.83 2.34 -16.46
N TRP A 70 -6.76 2.95 -15.92
CA TRP A 70 -5.49 3.09 -16.61
C TRP A 70 -4.78 1.74 -16.74
N ARG A 71 -4.28 1.48 -17.95
CA ARG A 71 -3.51 0.28 -18.30
C ARG A 71 -2.27 0.70 -19.08
N CYS A 72 -1.25 -0.11 -18.98
CA CYS A 72 -0.06 -0.02 -19.82
C CYS A 72 -0.13 -1.12 -20.87
N ILE A 73 0.09 -0.78 -22.14
CA ILE A 73 0.18 -1.74 -23.23
C ILE A 73 1.61 -1.83 -23.71
N TYR A 74 2.12 -3.06 -23.83
CA TYR A 74 3.38 -3.35 -24.50
C TYR A 74 3.25 -4.69 -25.24
N ASN A 75 3.64 -4.74 -26.52
CA ASN A 75 3.53 -5.93 -27.37
C ASN A 75 2.13 -6.58 -27.36
N ASN A 76 1.07 -5.77 -27.42
CA ASN A 76 -0.34 -6.20 -27.32
C ASN A 76 -0.72 -6.90 -25.99
N VAL A 77 0.13 -6.82 -24.96
CA VAL A 77 -0.15 -7.30 -23.62
C VAL A 77 -0.51 -6.11 -22.74
N GLU A 78 -1.59 -6.25 -21.97
CA GLU A 78 -2.07 -5.25 -21.02
C GLU A 78 -1.53 -5.52 -19.61
N TYR A 79 -1.05 -4.47 -18.96
CA TYR A 79 -0.56 -4.48 -17.59
C TYR A 79 -1.34 -3.45 -16.77
N HIS A 80 -1.61 -3.75 -15.51
CA HIS A 80 -2.17 -2.77 -14.59
C HIS A 80 -1.17 -1.65 -14.35
N ALA A 81 -1.59 -0.39 -14.52
CA ALA A 81 -0.78 0.74 -14.10
C ALA A 81 -0.70 0.75 -12.56
N ASN A 82 0.51 0.74 -12.02
CA ASN A 82 0.75 0.79 -10.58
C ASN A 82 1.10 2.22 -10.18
N MET A 83 0.07 2.99 -9.82
CA MET A 83 0.25 4.39 -9.47
C MET A 83 1.07 4.58 -8.20
N ALA A 84 0.88 3.70 -7.20
CA ALA A 84 1.62 3.79 -5.95
C ALA A 84 3.14 3.68 -6.17
N LEU A 85 3.57 2.72 -6.99
CA LEU A 85 4.97 2.52 -7.33
C LEU A 85 5.59 3.76 -7.99
N TYR A 86 4.86 4.39 -8.92
CA TYR A 86 5.37 5.59 -9.59
C TYR A 86 5.61 6.76 -8.62
N CYS A 87 4.69 7.00 -7.68
CA CYS A 87 4.90 8.05 -6.67
C CYS A 87 6.07 7.72 -5.75
N SER A 88 6.17 6.47 -5.27
CA SER A 88 7.25 6.08 -4.37
C SER A 88 8.62 6.16 -5.03
N ASP A 89 8.72 5.79 -6.31
CA ASP A 89 9.98 5.86 -7.05
C ASP A 89 10.39 7.30 -7.35
N LYS A 90 9.42 8.18 -7.63
CA LYS A 90 9.69 9.58 -8.02
C LYS A 90 9.98 10.49 -6.83
N HIS A 91 9.26 10.30 -5.72
CA HIS A 91 9.27 11.22 -4.57
C HIS A 91 9.71 10.57 -3.25
N GLY A 92 9.95 9.26 -3.24
CA GLY A 92 10.36 8.51 -2.06
C GLY A 92 9.21 7.74 -1.40
N THR A 93 9.55 6.86 -0.47
CA THR A 93 8.65 5.81 0.06
C THR A 93 7.43 6.31 0.83
N GLN A 94 7.43 7.58 1.25
CA GLN A 94 6.27 8.21 1.93
C GLN A 94 5.24 8.76 0.94
N ALA A 95 5.61 8.93 -0.32
CA ALA A 95 4.71 9.40 -1.35
C ALA A 95 3.71 8.31 -1.75
N TYR A 96 2.46 8.70 -1.94
CA TYR A 96 1.39 7.82 -2.37
C TYR A 96 0.55 8.46 -3.47
N ALA A 97 -0.09 7.61 -4.26
CA ALA A 97 -0.98 8.04 -5.32
C ALA A 97 -2.39 8.27 -4.78
N ALA A 98 -2.99 9.41 -5.14
CA ALA A 98 -4.41 9.67 -4.93
C ALA A 98 -5.05 10.10 -6.24
N CYS A 99 -6.29 9.69 -6.46
CA CYS A 99 -7.11 10.28 -7.51
C CYS A 99 -7.97 11.37 -6.88
N GLY A 100 -7.72 12.63 -7.22
CA GLY A 100 -8.36 13.78 -6.57
C GLY A 100 -8.84 14.80 -7.59
N GLY A 101 -10.16 14.88 -7.82
CA GLY A 101 -10.73 15.88 -8.74
C GLY A 101 -11.98 15.44 -9.49
N GLY A 102 -12.41 14.18 -9.31
CA GLY A 102 -13.64 13.67 -9.93
C GLY A 102 -13.46 13.19 -11.37
N THR A 103 -12.27 13.32 -11.96
CA THR A 103 -11.95 12.77 -13.28
C THR A 103 -10.83 11.75 -13.24
N VAL A 104 -10.78 10.89 -14.26
CA VAL A 104 -9.74 9.86 -14.46
C VAL A 104 -8.34 10.42 -14.69
N TRP A 105 -8.23 11.72 -14.99
CA TRP A 105 -6.97 12.40 -15.26
C TRP A 105 -6.33 12.96 -14.00
N ASP A 106 -7.09 13.04 -12.91
CA ASP A 106 -6.67 13.75 -11.71
C ASP A 106 -5.86 12.85 -10.75
N TRP A 107 -5.00 12.00 -11.31
CA TRP A 107 -4.03 11.28 -10.52
C TRP A 107 -2.91 12.21 -10.06
N GLN A 108 -2.67 12.20 -8.77
CA GLN A 108 -1.72 13.08 -8.09
C GLN A 108 -0.89 12.26 -7.10
N CYS A 109 0.38 12.63 -6.95
CA CYS A 109 1.22 12.15 -5.86
C CYS A 109 1.10 13.11 -4.68
N HIS A 110 0.93 12.53 -3.50
CA HIS A 110 0.90 13.26 -2.24
C HIS A 110 1.91 12.67 -1.26
N ASP A 111 2.39 13.49 -0.34
CA ASP A 111 3.14 13.02 0.82
C ASP A 111 2.18 12.66 1.96
N ARG A 112 2.60 11.70 2.79
CA ARG A 112 1.95 11.37 4.06
C ARG A 112 2.43 12.24 5.22
N ASN A 113 3.57 12.93 5.07
CA ASN A 113 4.16 13.79 6.11
C ASN A 113 3.51 15.17 6.25
#